data_AF-A0A7J8AE66-F1
#
_entry.id   AF-A0A7J8AE66-F1
#
_cell.length_a   1.000
_cell.length_b   1.000
_cell.length_c   1.000
_cell.angle_alpha   90.00
_cell.angle_beta   90.00
_cell.angle_gamma   90.00
#
_symmetry.space_group_name_H-M   'P 1'
#
loop_
_entity.id
_entity.type
_entity.pdbx_description
1 polymer ?
#
loop_
_entity_poly.entity_id
_entity_poly.type
_entity_poly.pdbx_seq_one_letter_code
_entity_poly.pdbx_strand_id
1 'polypeptide(L)'
;MRIFIAFEGSFEPFEVSADETVEAVKLMIKDYFHIPLSEDKQGRRYLELLYAGAALKDSWSLADVGISFGSTLRCFVKEEDKPTLYVFNAVTQETMPILESASLLGKKVSQLRTLIALRCGFPVSVFCLRTPRGLEMYDCNTLSDYQTDTGSTLRLDVWDGWKEFLMGCLLGQKLEVQRYLSNEGPVLNAFKEKRWLQQLEIARVLAKKSISNLTTQGGLRACENPPEPVL
;
A
#
# COMPACT_ATOMS: atom_id res chain seq x y z
N MET A 1 22.90 26.48 20.59
CA MET A 1 22.27 25.83 21.76
C MET A 1 22.63 24.37 21.69
N ARG A 2 23.02 23.78 22.82
CA ARG A 2 23.46 22.39 22.86
C ARG A 2 22.26 21.46 23.03
N ILE A 3 22.08 20.55 22.09
CA ILE A 3 21.14 19.42 22.21
C ILE A 3 21.91 18.11 22.24
N PHE A 4 21.26 17.04 22.66
CA PHE A 4 21.87 15.70 22.69
C PHE A 4 21.11 14.75 21.78
N ILE A 5 21.84 13.98 20.97
CA ILE A 5 21.28 12.99 20.06
C ILE A 5 21.68 11.60 20.55
N ALA A 6 20.68 10.77 20.81
CA ALA A 6 20.86 9.34 21.05
C ALA A 6 20.67 8.56 19.75
N PHE A 7 21.71 7.87 19.27
CA PHE A 7 21.71 7.09 18.03
C PHE A 7 22.49 5.79 18.22
N GLU A 8 21.88 4.63 17.96
CA GLU A 8 22.51 3.28 18.06
C GLU A 8 23.36 3.02 19.33
N GLY A 9 22.94 3.58 20.47
CA GLY A 9 23.66 3.45 21.74
C GLY A 9 24.73 4.52 21.99
N SER A 10 25.07 5.33 20.99
CA SER A 10 25.85 6.56 21.14
C SER A 10 24.99 7.70 21.65
N PHE A 11 25.62 8.65 22.34
CA PHE A 11 24.98 9.83 22.92
C PHE A 11 25.87 11.04 22.73
N GLU A 12 25.59 11.84 21.71
CA GLU A 12 26.51 12.87 21.23
C GLU A 12 25.89 14.26 21.31
N PRO A 13 26.66 15.29 21.70
CA PRO A 13 26.20 16.66 21.74
C PRO A 13 26.29 17.34 20.38
N PHE A 14 25.26 18.11 20.02
CA PHE A 14 25.24 18.93 18.81
C PHE A 14 24.95 20.39 19.17
N GLU A 15 25.70 21.32 18.58
CA GLU A 15 25.42 22.76 18.65
C GLU A 15 24.57 23.17 17.45
N VAL A 16 23.36 23.63 17.73
CA VAL A 16 22.34 24.01 16.73
C VAL A 16 21.74 25.37 17.05
N SER A 17 21.19 26.08 16.07
CA SER A 17 20.37 27.27 16.32
C SER A 17 18.97 26.86 16.79
N ALA A 18 18.28 27.72 17.55
CA ALA A 18 16.88 27.49 17.93
C ALA A 18 15.94 27.52 16.71
N ASP A 19 16.26 28.35 15.73
CA ASP A 19 15.50 28.49 14.48
C ASP A 19 15.91 27.46 13.42
N GLU A 20 16.85 26.56 13.75
CA GLU A 20 17.31 25.53 12.84
C GLU A 20 16.19 24.55 12.53
N THR A 21 16.16 24.05 11.30
CA THR A 21 15.15 23.05 10.89
C THR A 21 15.56 21.65 11.32
N VAL A 22 14.56 20.78 11.53
CA VAL A 22 14.79 19.36 11.79
C VAL A 22 15.56 18.70 10.64
N GLU A 23 15.34 19.12 9.40
CA GLU A 23 16.10 18.66 8.23
C GLU A 23 17.60 18.94 8.37
N ALA A 24 17.98 20.16 8.73
CA ALA A 24 19.38 20.53 8.90
C ALA A 24 20.05 19.74 10.04
N VAL A 25 19.34 19.50 11.14
CA VAL A 25 19.84 18.63 12.23
C VAL A 25 20.04 17.19 11.75
N LYS A 26 19.14 16.64 10.93
CA LYS A 26 19.32 15.31 10.34
C LYS A 26 20.56 15.25 9.44
N LEU A 27 20.83 16.30 8.66
CA LEU A 27 22.05 16.39 7.84
C LEU A 27 23.31 16.41 8.72
N MET A 28 23.32 17.20 9.80
CA MET A 28 24.44 17.21 10.75
C MET A 28 24.71 15.83 11.36
N ILE A 29 23.66 15.11 11.76
CA ILE A 29 23.77 13.75 12.32
C ILE A 29 24.29 12.78 11.27
N LYS A 30 23.77 12.86 10.04
CA LYS A 30 24.24 12.04 8.91
C LYS A 30 25.74 12.22 8.70
N ASP A 31 26.22 13.46 8.68
CA ASP A 31 27.61 13.78 8.41
C ASP A 31 28.52 13.36 9.57
N TYR A 32 28.08 13.52 10.82
CA TYR A 32 28.83 13.13 12.01
C TYR A 32 28.98 11.62 12.18
N PHE A 33 27.89 10.86 12.04
CA PHE A 33 27.90 9.41 12.17
C PHE A 33 28.24 8.68 10.86
N HIS A 34 28.49 9.43 9.78
CA HIS A 34 28.75 8.90 8.44
C HIS A 34 27.68 7.90 7.96
N ILE A 35 26.41 8.21 8.22
CA ILE A 35 25.30 7.30 7.93
C ILE A 35 25.06 7.26 6.42
N PRO A 36 25.10 6.08 5.77
CA PRO A 36 24.80 5.94 4.35
C PRO A 36 23.29 6.07 4.13
N LEU A 37 22.80 7.31 4.11
CA LEU A 37 21.46 7.61 3.62
C LEU A 37 21.49 7.55 2.10
N SER A 38 20.70 6.65 1.52
CA SER A 38 20.53 6.52 0.08
C SER A 38 19.05 6.60 -0.30
N GLU A 39 18.80 7.26 -1.42
CA GLU A 39 17.59 7.08 -2.21
C GLU A 39 17.97 6.27 -3.44
N ASP A 40 18.05 4.96 -3.27
CA ASP A 40 18.30 4.07 -4.38
C ASP A 40 16.98 3.66 -5.04
N LYS A 41 17.06 2.98 -6.18
CA LYS A 41 15.89 2.45 -6.88
C LYS A 41 15.06 1.47 -6.01
N GLN A 42 15.66 0.90 -4.96
CA GLN A 42 15.08 -0.16 -4.12
C GLN A 42 14.41 0.36 -2.84
N GLY A 43 14.67 1.62 -2.43
CA GLY A 43 14.15 2.13 -1.17
C GLY A 43 14.71 3.51 -0.80
N ARG A 44 14.15 4.09 0.25
CA ARG A 44 14.66 5.30 0.89
C ARG A 44 15.15 4.94 2.29
N ARG A 45 16.44 5.11 2.55
CA ARG A 45 16.97 5.13 3.92
C ARG A 45 17.01 6.56 4.41
N TYR A 46 16.26 6.87 5.46
CA TYR A 46 16.19 8.21 6.02
C TYR A 46 16.29 8.20 7.55
N LEU A 47 16.72 9.33 8.11
CA LEU A 47 16.76 9.53 9.55
C LEU A 47 15.40 10.01 10.05
N GLU A 48 14.92 9.40 11.11
CA GLU A 48 13.79 9.91 11.87
C GLU A 48 14.29 10.40 13.23
N LEU A 49 13.88 11.62 13.59
CA LEU A 49 14.17 12.21 14.89
C LEU A 49 12.90 12.19 15.73
N LEU A 50 13.03 11.74 16.97
CA LEU A 50 11.96 11.69 17.95
C LEU A 50 12.28 12.59 19.12
N TYR A 51 11.27 13.36 19.52
CA TYR A 51 11.28 14.16 20.74
C TYR A 51 9.96 13.96 21.48
N ALA A 52 10.03 13.75 22.80
CA ALA A 52 8.86 13.44 23.64
C ALA A 52 7.96 12.30 23.09
N GLY A 53 8.54 11.34 22.37
CA GLY A 53 7.82 10.22 21.76
C GLY A 53 7.16 10.52 20.41
N ALA A 54 7.25 11.73 19.88
CA ALA A 54 6.71 12.11 18.59
C ALA A 54 7.81 12.21 17.52
N ALA A 55 7.53 11.69 16.32
CA ALA A 55 8.39 11.85 15.16
C ALA A 55 8.33 13.29 14.63
N LEU A 56 9.50 13.89 14.44
CA LEU A 56 9.65 15.26 13.99
C LEU A 56 9.62 15.33 12.46
N LYS A 57 8.89 16.32 11.94
CA LYS A 57 8.85 16.61 10.50
C LYS A 57 10.02 17.50 10.10
N ASP A 58 10.54 17.27 8.89
CA ASP A 58 11.70 17.97 8.33
C ASP A 58 11.50 19.49 8.27
N SER A 59 10.28 19.94 7.99
CA SER A 59 9.92 21.35 7.86
C SER A 59 9.73 22.09 9.19
N TRP A 60 9.85 21.42 10.34
CA TRP A 60 9.68 22.07 11.65
C TRP A 60 10.97 22.72 12.11
N SER A 61 10.87 23.90 12.74
CA SER A 61 11.99 24.49 13.48
C SER A 61 12.09 23.86 14.87
N LEU A 62 13.28 23.83 15.45
CA LEU A 62 13.48 23.30 16.80
C LEU A 62 12.70 24.12 17.86
N ALA A 63 12.67 25.45 17.68
CA ALA A 63 11.95 26.37 18.55
C ALA A 63 10.44 26.10 18.54
N ASP A 64 9.81 25.89 17.37
CA ASP A 64 8.37 25.63 17.25
C ASP A 64 7.95 24.33 17.94
N VAL A 65 8.86 23.35 18.00
CA VAL A 65 8.64 22.06 18.67
C VAL A 65 8.86 22.16 20.20
N GLY A 66 9.44 23.26 20.68
CA GLY A 66 9.81 23.43 22.08
C GLY A 66 11.06 22.64 22.48
N ILE A 67 11.96 22.41 21.53
CA ILE A 67 13.28 21.83 21.79
C ILE A 67 14.18 22.95 22.31
N SER A 68 14.69 22.77 23.51
CA SER A 68 15.49 23.79 24.21
C SER A 68 16.89 23.26 24.54
N PHE A 69 17.69 24.11 25.17
CA PHE A 69 19.02 23.73 25.61
C PHE A 69 18.97 22.49 26.51
N GLY A 70 19.80 21.50 26.20
CA GLY A 70 19.89 20.24 26.93
C GLY A 70 18.83 19.20 26.55
N SER A 71 17.92 19.52 25.62
CA SER A 71 16.95 18.54 25.12
C SER A 71 17.66 17.33 24.50
N THR A 72 17.11 16.15 24.77
CA THR A 72 17.58 14.88 24.20
C THR A 72 16.60 14.40 23.14
N LEU A 73 17.10 14.21 21.91
CA LEU A 73 16.36 13.61 20.81
C LEU A 73 16.86 12.19 20.58
N ARG A 74 15.95 11.29 20.20
CA ARG A 74 16.30 9.96 19.72
C ARG A 74 16.36 9.98 18.20
N CYS A 75 17.40 9.40 17.64
CA CYS A 75 17.56 9.24 16.21
C CYS A 75 17.61 7.75 15.87
N PHE A 76 16.97 7.37 14.77
CA PHE A 76 17.14 6.05 14.18
C PHE A 76 17.06 6.11 12.67
N VAL A 77 17.66 5.12 12.01
CA VAL A 77 17.53 4.91 10.57
C VAL A 77 16.24 4.16 10.31
N LYS A 78 15.41 4.69 9.42
CA LYS A 78 14.27 3.98 8.83
C LYS A 78 14.57 3.62 7.39
N GLU A 79 14.16 2.43 7.00
CA GLU A 79 14.21 1.95 5.63
C GLU A 79 12.77 1.84 5.12
N GLU A 80 12.49 2.56 4.04
CA GLU A 80 11.22 2.48 3.34
C GLU A 80 11.47 1.80 1.99
N ASP A 81 10.95 0.58 1.85
CA ASP A 81 11.07 -0.18 0.60
C ASP A 81 10.24 0.48 -0.50
N LYS A 82 10.90 0.85 -1.60
CA LYS A 82 10.19 1.29 -2.80
C LYS A 82 9.67 0.05 -3.52
N PRO A 83 8.41 0.04 -3.99
CA PRO A 83 7.90 -1.05 -4.80
C PRO A 83 8.75 -1.26 -6.04
N THR A 84 9.12 -2.52 -6.31
CA THR A 84 9.88 -2.88 -7.51
C THR A 84 9.09 -2.57 -8.76
N LEU A 85 7.77 -2.75 -8.72
CA LEU A 85 6.85 -2.30 -9.75
C LEU A 85 5.45 -2.14 -9.16
N TYR A 86 4.58 -1.45 -9.89
CA TYR A 86 3.17 -1.32 -9.58
C TYR A 86 2.35 -2.12 -10.60
N VAL A 87 1.22 -2.65 -10.15
CA VAL A 87 0.26 -3.31 -11.04
C VAL A 87 -1.09 -2.64 -10.86
N PHE A 88 -1.55 -1.96 -11.90
CA PHE A 88 -2.88 -1.40 -11.97
C PHE A 88 -3.87 -2.49 -12.42
N ASN A 89 -4.84 -2.81 -11.59
CA ASN A 89 -5.89 -3.78 -11.90
C ASN A 89 -7.07 -3.07 -12.59
N ALA A 90 -7.26 -3.37 -13.87
CA ALA A 90 -8.34 -2.77 -14.67
C ALA A 90 -9.75 -3.15 -14.20
N VAL A 91 -9.90 -4.24 -13.43
CA VAL A 91 -11.19 -4.67 -12.90
C VAL A 91 -11.50 -3.91 -11.61
N THR A 92 -10.60 -3.95 -10.63
CA THR A 92 -10.84 -3.30 -9.32
C THR A 92 -10.60 -1.79 -9.34
N GLN A 93 -9.94 -1.26 -10.38
CA GLN A 93 -9.46 0.13 -10.46
C GLN A 93 -8.47 0.51 -9.36
N GLU A 94 -7.79 -0.48 -8.78
CA GLU A 94 -6.80 -0.30 -7.73
C GLU A 94 -5.39 -0.59 -8.24
N THR A 95 -4.40 0.11 -7.67
CA THR A 95 -2.98 -0.15 -7.95
C THR A 95 -2.38 -0.87 -6.76
N MET A 96 -1.74 -2.02 -7.00
CA MET A 96 -1.03 -2.76 -5.97
C MET A 96 0.49 -2.66 -6.14
N PRO A 97 1.25 -2.40 -5.06
CA PRO A 97 2.71 -2.44 -5.09
C PRO A 97 3.23 -3.88 -5.05
N ILE A 98 4.25 -4.16 -5.85
CA ILE A 98 5.00 -5.42 -5.83
C ILE A 98 6.33 -5.17 -5.11
N LEU A 99 6.38 -5.56 -3.83
CA LEU A 99 7.54 -5.44 -2.94
C LEU A 99 8.45 -6.66 -3.06
N GLU A 100 8.92 -6.95 -4.27
CA GLU A 100 9.85 -8.04 -4.54
C GLU A 100 11.28 -7.52 -4.69
N SER A 101 12.27 -8.41 -4.64
CA SER A 101 13.66 -8.01 -4.89
C SER A 101 13.86 -7.46 -6.31
N ALA A 102 14.85 -6.57 -6.51
CA ALA A 102 15.18 -6.03 -7.82
C ALA A 102 15.53 -7.10 -8.88
N SER A 103 15.89 -8.31 -8.45
CA SER A 103 16.12 -9.45 -9.33
C SER A 103 14.86 -9.89 -10.11
N LEU A 104 13.66 -9.46 -9.67
CA LEU A 104 12.40 -9.73 -10.34
C LEU A 104 12.41 -9.27 -11.81
N LEU A 105 13.07 -8.16 -12.14
CA LEU A 105 13.11 -7.65 -13.51
C LEU A 105 13.75 -8.65 -14.49
N GLY A 106 14.74 -9.42 -14.03
CA GLY A 106 15.36 -10.50 -14.82
C GLY A 106 14.57 -11.82 -14.82
N LYS A 107 13.43 -11.89 -14.13
CA LYS A 107 12.58 -13.09 -14.08
C LYS A 107 11.56 -13.11 -15.21
N LYS A 108 10.98 -14.29 -15.42
CA LYS A 108 9.91 -14.51 -16.40
C LYS A 108 8.60 -13.84 -15.97
N VAL A 109 7.85 -13.36 -16.96
CA VAL A 109 6.50 -12.79 -16.78
C VAL A 109 5.56 -13.79 -16.10
N SER A 110 5.72 -15.10 -16.36
CA SER A 110 4.92 -16.13 -15.68
C SER A 110 5.04 -16.10 -14.16
N GLN A 111 6.24 -15.85 -13.63
CA GLN A 111 6.46 -15.76 -12.17
C GLN A 111 5.74 -14.55 -11.58
N LEU A 112 5.80 -13.40 -12.26
CA LEU A 112 5.06 -12.20 -11.87
C LEU A 112 3.54 -12.45 -11.93
N ARG A 113 3.04 -13.13 -12.96
CA ARG A 113 1.61 -13.47 -13.09
C ARG A 113 1.16 -14.40 -11.97
N THR A 114 1.94 -15.40 -11.60
CA THR A 114 1.63 -16.25 -10.45
C THR A 114 1.57 -15.45 -9.15
N LEU A 115 2.52 -14.54 -8.93
CA LEU A 115 2.52 -13.68 -7.75
C LEU A 115 1.28 -12.78 -7.71
N ILE A 116 0.92 -12.15 -8.83
CA ILE A 116 -0.27 -11.31 -8.94
C ILE A 116 -1.54 -12.13 -8.72
N ALA A 117 -1.63 -13.35 -9.27
CA ALA A 117 -2.75 -14.25 -9.05
C ALA A 117 -2.97 -14.56 -7.56
N LEU A 118 -1.88 -14.77 -6.82
CA LEU A 118 -1.94 -14.99 -5.37
C LEU A 118 -2.43 -13.75 -4.61
N ARG A 119 -2.11 -12.54 -5.08
CA ARG A 119 -2.48 -11.27 -4.44
C ARG A 119 -3.91 -10.84 -4.74
N CYS A 120 -4.34 -10.95 -6.00
CA CYS A 120 -5.68 -10.52 -6.44
C CYS A 120 -6.73 -11.63 -6.38
N GLY A 121 -6.32 -12.89 -6.21
CA GLY A 121 -7.22 -14.04 -6.27
C GLY A 121 -7.71 -14.38 -7.68
N PHE A 122 -7.19 -13.75 -8.73
CA PHE A 122 -7.57 -14.06 -10.11
C PHE A 122 -6.73 -15.24 -10.63
N PRO A 123 -7.34 -16.28 -11.24
CA PRO A 123 -6.57 -17.31 -11.92
C PRO A 123 -5.71 -16.68 -13.02
N VAL A 124 -4.48 -17.17 -13.20
CA VAL A 124 -3.56 -16.68 -14.25
C VAL A 124 -4.19 -16.75 -15.65
N SER A 125 -5.09 -17.70 -15.90
CA SER A 125 -5.78 -17.83 -17.21
C SER A 125 -6.81 -16.73 -17.48
N VAL A 126 -7.18 -15.92 -16.49
CA VAL A 126 -8.26 -14.91 -16.60
C VAL A 126 -7.74 -13.53 -17.01
N PHE A 127 -6.46 -13.26 -16.77
CA PHE A 127 -5.86 -11.96 -17.03
C PHE A 127 -4.61 -12.06 -17.88
N CYS A 128 -4.21 -10.93 -18.47
CA CYS A 128 -2.92 -10.69 -19.11
C CYS A 128 -2.25 -9.47 -18.44
N LEU A 129 -0.93 -9.35 -18.61
CA LEU A 129 -0.19 -8.16 -18.20
C LEU A 129 0.16 -7.35 -19.43
N ARG A 130 0.09 -6.03 -19.32
CA ARG A 130 0.47 -5.08 -20.35
C ARG A 130 1.44 -4.05 -19.79
N THR A 131 2.36 -3.61 -20.63
CA THR A 131 3.27 -2.51 -20.32
C THR A 131 2.51 -1.18 -20.22
N PRO A 132 3.11 -0.11 -19.68
CA PRO A 132 2.48 1.22 -19.67
C PRO A 132 2.08 1.72 -21.08
N ARG A 133 2.74 1.21 -22.12
CA ARG A 133 2.46 1.54 -23.53
C ARG A 133 1.33 0.70 -24.15
N GLY A 134 0.76 -0.23 -23.38
CA GLY A 134 -0.30 -1.14 -23.82
C GLY A 134 0.18 -2.41 -24.53
N LEU A 135 1.49 -2.68 -24.56
CA LEU A 135 2.03 -3.91 -25.16
C LEU A 135 1.77 -5.11 -24.24
N GLU A 136 1.18 -6.17 -24.77
CA GLU A 136 0.92 -7.42 -24.03
C GLU A 136 2.22 -8.18 -23.71
N MET A 137 2.28 -8.74 -22.50
CA MET A 137 3.42 -9.46 -21.97
C MET A 137 3.15 -10.97 -21.91
N TYR A 138 4.04 -11.75 -22.53
CA TYR A 138 3.98 -13.21 -22.61
C TYR A 138 4.83 -13.92 -21.56
N ASP A 139 4.31 -15.05 -21.05
CA ASP A 139 4.84 -15.86 -19.94
C ASP A 139 6.30 -16.28 -20.06
N CYS A 140 6.77 -16.56 -21.28
CA CYS A 140 8.12 -17.05 -21.53
C CYS A 140 9.18 -15.94 -21.55
N ASN A 141 8.75 -14.70 -21.75
CA ASN A 141 9.65 -13.55 -21.82
C ASN A 141 9.99 -13.06 -20.41
N THR A 142 11.11 -12.38 -20.27
CA THR A 142 11.52 -11.72 -19.04
C THR A 142 10.89 -10.33 -18.95
N LEU A 143 10.80 -9.75 -17.74
CA LEU A 143 10.30 -8.37 -17.61
C LEU A 143 11.26 -7.35 -18.26
N SER A 144 12.57 -7.64 -18.26
CA SER A 144 13.59 -6.85 -18.93
C SER A 144 13.42 -6.80 -20.45
N ASP A 145 12.89 -7.86 -21.09
CA ASP A 145 12.64 -7.87 -22.55
C ASP A 145 11.64 -6.77 -22.96
N TYR A 146 10.80 -6.31 -22.04
CA TYR A 146 9.82 -5.25 -22.25
C TYR A 146 10.31 -3.87 -21.82
N GLN A 147 11.59 -3.71 -21.49
CA GLN A 147 12.16 -2.47 -20.95
C GLN A 147 11.42 -2.01 -19.68
N THR A 148 11.05 -2.96 -18.80
CA THR A 148 10.40 -2.65 -17.52
C THR A 148 11.46 -2.16 -16.53
N ASP A 149 11.34 -0.92 -16.07
CA ASP A 149 12.19 -0.34 -15.04
C ASP A 149 11.58 -0.46 -13.64
N THR A 150 12.43 -0.36 -12.61
CA THR A 150 11.97 -0.26 -11.22
C THR A 150 10.99 0.90 -11.05
N GLY A 151 9.86 0.66 -10.40
CA GLY A 151 8.79 1.64 -10.21
C GLY A 151 7.82 1.78 -11.39
N SER A 152 7.99 1.01 -12.47
CA SER A 152 7.05 1.00 -13.60
C SER A 152 5.67 0.49 -13.18
N THR A 153 4.60 1.06 -13.77
CA THR A 153 3.22 0.60 -13.56
C THR A 153 2.77 -0.28 -14.71
N LEU A 154 2.74 -1.59 -14.49
CA LEU A 154 2.13 -2.54 -15.41
C LEU A 154 0.61 -2.52 -15.25
N ARG A 155 -0.09 -2.90 -16.32
CA ARG A 155 -1.54 -3.00 -16.33
C ARG A 155 -1.96 -4.46 -16.35
N LEU A 156 -2.79 -4.86 -15.39
CA LEU A 156 -3.53 -6.12 -15.45
C LEU A 156 -4.84 -5.85 -16.17
N ASP A 157 -5.01 -6.48 -17.32
CA ASP A 157 -6.28 -6.52 -18.05
C ASP A 157 -6.81 -7.95 -18.05
N VAL A 158 -8.14 -8.08 -18.16
CA VAL A 158 -8.80 -9.39 -18.24
C VAL A 158 -9.23 -9.67 -19.66
N TRP A 159 -9.25 -10.95 -20.03
CA TRP A 159 -9.73 -11.37 -21.34
C TRP A 159 -11.21 -11.05 -21.50
N ASP A 160 -11.65 -10.89 -22.75
CA ASP A 160 -13.04 -10.56 -23.08
C ASP A 160 -14.02 -11.58 -22.46
N GLY A 161 -15.14 -11.07 -21.93
CA GLY A 161 -16.15 -11.86 -21.23
C GLY A 161 -15.87 -12.13 -19.74
N TRP A 162 -14.63 -11.95 -19.26
CA TRP A 162 -14.32 -12.04 -17.82
C TRP A 162 -14.59 -10.74 -17.07
N LYS A 163 -14.53 -9.60 -17.75
CA LYS A 163 -14.66 -8.29 -17.14
C LYS A 163 -15.99 -8.12 -16.44
N GLU A 164 -17.09 -8.36 -17.14
CA GLU A 164 -18.46 -8.22 -16.64
C GLU A 164 -18.74 -9.20 -15.51
N PHE A 165 -18.26 -10.43 -15.65
CA PHE A 165 -18.36 -11.46 -14.61
C PHE A 165 -17.64 -11.03 -13.32
N LEU A 166 -16.37 -10.63 -13.41
CA LEU A 166 -15.58 -10.25 -12.24
C LEU A 166 -16.10 -8.95 -11.60
N MET A 167 -16.55 -7.99 -12.40
CA MET A 167 -17.22 -6.79 -11.91
C MET A 167 -18.52 -7.15 -11.18
N GLY A 168 -19.33 -8.06 -11.74
CA GLY A 168 -20.52 -8.59 -11.08
C GLY A 168 -20.19 -9.25 -9.75
N CYS A 169 -19.09 -9.98 -9.66
CA CYS A 169 -18.63 -10.58 -8.41
C CYS A 169 -18.19 -9.53 -7.37
N LEU A 170 -17.43 -8.51 -7.79
CA LEU A 170 -16.99 -7.39 -6.93
C LEU A 170 -18.17 -6.57 -6.39
N LEU A 171 -19.13 -6.25 -7.26
CA LEU A 171 -20.35 -5.52 -6.89
C LEU A 171 -21.37 -6.41 -6.17
N GLY A 172 -21.14 -7.72 -6.15
CA GLY A 172 -22.01 -8.69 -5.51
C GLY A 172 -23.33 -8.95 -6.25
N GLN A 173 -23.37 -8.74 -7.55
CA GLN A 173 -24.56 -8.97 -8.38
C GLN A 173 -24.74 -10.47 -8.67
N LYS A 174 -25.25 -11.21 -7.67
CA LYS A 174 -25.37 -12.68 -7.73
C LYS A 174 -26.13 -13.17 -8.97
N LEU A 175 -27.26 -12.53 -9.29
CA LEU A 175 -28.09 -12.94 -10.43
C LEU A 175 -27.36 -12.74 -11.75
N GLU A 176 -26.58 -11.66 -11.88
CA GLU A 176 -25.82 -11.36 -13.09
C GLU A 176 -24.64 -12.32 -13.25
N VAL A 177 -23.91 -12.59 -12.16
CA VAL A 177 -22.81 -13.56 -12.12
C VAL A 177 -23.29 -14.97 -12.48
N GLN A 178 -24.48 -15.37 -12.03
CA GLN A 178 -25.05 -16.68 -12.34
C GLN A 178 -25.29 -16.90 -13.84
N ARG A 179 -25.50 -15.84 -14.63
CA ARG A 179 -25.75 -15.95 -16.09
C ARG A 179 -24.52 -16.41 -16.86
N TYR A 180 -23.33 -16.18 -16.31
CA TYR A 180 -22.06 -16.62 -16.89
C TYR A 180 -21.66 -18.03 -16.44
N LEU A 181 -22.36 -18.60 -15.45
CA LEU A 181 -22.10 -19.95 -14.96
C LEU A 181 -22.94 -20.95 -15.75
N SER A 182 -22.33 -22.07 -16.14
CA SER A 182 -23.06 -23.15 -16.80
C SER A 182 -24.17 -23.69 -15.90
N ASN A 183 -25.33 -24.00 -16.49
CA ASN A 183 -26.43 -24.69 -15.81
C ASN A 183 -26.16 -26.19 -15.62
N GLU A 184 -25.10 -26.72 -16.23
CA GLU A 184 -24.68 -28.10 -16.05
C GLU A 184 -24.11 -28.30 -14.64
N GLY A 185 -24.78 -29.13 -13.84
CA GLY A 185 -24.43 -29.43 -12.45
C GLY A 185 -22.95 -29.73 -12.20
N PRO A 186 -22.26 -30.55 -13.02
CA PRO A 186 -20.84 -30.86 -12.82
C PRO A 186 -19.92 -29.63 -12.97
N VAL A 187 -20.18 -28.80 -14.00
CA VAL A 187 -19.40 -27.59 -14.27
C VAL A 187 -19.66 -26.55 -13.18
N LEU A 188 -20.93 -26.35 -12.81
CA LEU A 188 -21.30 -25.43 -11.73
C LEU A 188 -20.68 -25.84 -10.38
N ASN A 189 -20.64 -27.13 -10.08
CA ASN A 189 -20.06 -27.64 -8.84
C ASN A 189 -18.53 -27.51 -8.83
N ALA A 190 -17.85 -27.81 -9.94
CA ALA A 190 -16.41 -27.60 -10.09
C ALA A 190 -16.02 -26.11 -10.00
N PHE A 191 -16.89 -25.20 -10.43
CA PHE A 191 -16.70 -23.76 -10.25
C PHE A 191 -16.91 -23.33 -8.78
N LYS A 192 -17.94 -23.82 -8.09
CA LYS A 192 -18.18 -23.54 -6.66
C LYS A 192 -17.04 -24.02 -5.74
N GLU A 193 -16.35 -25.10 -6.13
CA GLU A 193 -15.20 -25.64 -5.39
C GLU A 193 -13.92 -24.82 -5.58
N LYS A 194 -13.85 -23.89 -6.55
CA LYS A 194 -12.65 -23.10 -6.75
C LYS A 194 -12.42 -22.18 -5.56
N ARG A 195 -11.29 -22.38 -4.89
CA ARG A 195 -10.83 -21.65 -3.70
C ARG A 195 -10.90 -20.13 -3.84
N TRP A 196 -10.65 -19.60 -5.04
CA TRP A 196 -10.73 -18.16 -5.30
C TRP A 196 -12.16 -17.61 -5.34
N LEU A 197 -13.15 -18.39 -5.81
CA LEU A 197 -14.57 -18.01 -5.74
C LEU A 197 -15.06 -18.03 -4.29
N GLN A 198 -14.57 -18.98 -3.48
CA GLN A 198 -14.80 -18.99 -2.04
C GLN A 198 -14.14 -17.79 -1.35
N GLN A 199 -12.91 -17.43 -1.72
CA GLN A 199 -12.24 -16.24 -1.20
C GLN A 199 -12.96 -14.95 -1.58
N LEU A 200 -13.52 -14.85 -2.79
CA LEU A 200 -14.33 -13.70 -3.20
C LEU A 200 -15.64 -13.61 -2.41
N GLU A 201 -16.31 -14.74 -2.20
CA GLU A 201 -17.54 -14.80 -1.39
C GLU A 201 -17.25 -14.50 0.09
N ILE A 202 -16.13 -15.00 0.64
CA ILE A 202 -15.65 -14.69 2.00
C ILE A 202 -15.28 -13.21 2.12
N ALA A 203 -14.53 -12.65 1.17
CA ALA A 203 -14.16 -11.23 1.14
C ALA A 203 -15.42 -10.35 1.10
N ARG A 204 -16.45 -10.77 0.36
CA ARG A 204 -17.74 -10.09 0.31
C ARG A 204 -18.53 -10.21 1.62
N VAL A 205 -18.50 -11.36 2.29
CA VAL A 205 -19.11 -11.54 3.63
C VAL A 205 -18.41 -10.66 4.66
N LEU A 206 -17.08 -10.58 4.62
CA LEU A 206 -16.28 -9.72 5.51
C LEU A 206 -16.48 -8.22 5.23
N ALA A 207 -16.61 -7.82 3.95
CA ALA A 207 -16.94 -6.45 3.57
C ALA A 207 -18.36 -6.05 4.03
N LYS A 208 -19.36 -6.93 3.86
CA LYS A 208 -20.72 -6.70 4.39
C LYS A 208 -20.74 -6.59 5.91
N LYS A 209 -19.93 -7.39 6.61
CA LYS A 209 -19.83 -7.38 8.09
C LYS A 209 -19.19 -6.09 8.61
N SER A 210 -18.20 -5.55 7.89
CA SER A 210 -17.60 -4.24 8.21
C SER A 210 -18.59 -3.09 8.01
N ILE A 211 -19.38 -3.13 6.93
CA ILE A 211 -20.42 -2.12 6.67
C ILE A 211 -21.55 -2.22 7.70
N SER A 212 -22.02 -3.42 8.06
CA SER A 212 -23.06 -3.57 9.08
C SER A 212 -22.62 -3.09 10.46
N ASN A 213 -21.34 -3.26 10.82
CA ASN A 213 -20.81 -2.74 12.09
C ASN A 213 -20.74 -1.20 12.12
N LEU A 214 -20.52 -0.55 10.97
CA LEU A 214 -20.60 0.91 10.84
C LEU A 214 -22.04 1.43 10.95
N THR A 215 -23.02 0.73 10.36
CA THR A 215 -24.43 1.15 10.43
C THR A 215 -25.06 0.91 11.80
N THR A 216 -24.50 0.00 12.62
CA THR A 216 -25.03 -0.30 13.96
C THR A 216 -24.50 0.65 15.05
N GLN A 217 -23.40 1.37 14.82
CA GLN A 217 -22.89 2.41 15.74
C GLN A 217 -23.36 3.84 15.40
N GLY A 218 -24.10 4.03 14.32
CA GLY A 218 -24.61 5.34 13.87
C GLY A 218 -26.13 5.47 13.91
N GLY A 219 -26.80 5.00 14.97
CA GLY A 219 -28.26 5.12 15.13
C GLY A 219 -28.66 6.23 16.09
N LEU A 220 -29.24 7.31 15.54
CA LEU A 220 -30.24 8.19 16.16
C LEU A 220 -29.89 8.94 17.48
N ARG A 221 -29.57 10.23 17.37
CA ARG A 221 -30.12 11.23 18.30
C ARG A 221 -31.09 12.12 17.53
N ALA A 222 -32.36 11.76 17.59
CA ALA A 222 -33.45 12.69 17.31
C ALA A 222 -33.44 13.74 18.44
N CYS A 223 -33.29 15.01 18.08
CA CYS A 223 -33.54 16.12 19.00
C CYS A 223 -35.07 16.24 19.17
N GLU A 224 -35.61 15.67 20.25
CA GLU A 224 -36.93 16.04 20.75
C GLU A 224 -36.80 17.34 21.55
N ASN A 225 -37.48 18.39 21.08
CA ASN A 225 -37.67 19.63 21.83
C ASN A 225 -38.71 19.41 22.94
N PRO A 226 -38.58 20.04 24.13
CA PRO A 226 -39.61 19.97 25.18
C PRO A 226 -40.76 20.95 24.89
N PRO A 227 -41.98 20.70 25.41
CA PRO A 227 -43.11 21.62 25.25
C PRO A 227 -43.09 22.72 26.32
N GLU A 228 -43.37 23.96 25.91
CA GLU A 228 -43.68 25.08 26.82
C GLU A 228 -45.10 24.94 27.39
N PRO A 229 -45.36 25.44 28.63
CA PRO A 229 -46.66 25.35 29.27
C PRO A 229 -47.55 26.54 28.89
N VAL A 230 -48.85 26.30 28.72
CA VAL A 230 -49.88 27.35 28.72
C VAL A 230 -50.84 27.05 29.87
N LEU A 231 -50.96 28.05 30.76
CA LEU A 231 -51.91 28.30 31.85
C LEU A 231 -52.91 27.21 32.23
#